data_AF-A0A8J5JD99-F1
#
_entry.id   AF-A0A8J5JD99-F1
#
_cell.length_a   1.000
_cell.length_b   1.000
_cell.length_c   1.000
_cell.angle_alpha   90.00
_cell.angle_beta   90.00
_cell.angle_gamma   90.00
#
_symmetry.space_group_name_H-M   'P 1'
#
loop_
_entity.id
_entity.type
_entity.pdbx_description
1 polymer ?
#
loop_
_entity_poly.entity_id
_entity_poly.type
_entity_poly.pdbx_seq_one_letter_code
_entity_poly.pdbx_strand_id
1 'polypeptide(L)'
;MPEGPELFLASLFINTVSQNRRYGGRVIKSEISTKNPDVEWEAEVYRVQAVSRGKELKITLCEGQEEHKGEKTLDIVFRFGMSGSFKFTTVQEIPKHSHLRFFTLNEDTPMVLSFVDYRRFGRWEVKDTWGLDRGPDPMWEYQSFRENVMTHLNLAAFNKPICEAMLNQKYFNGIGNYLRAEILYRQVSPERGRDCC
;
A
#
# COMPACT_ATOMS: atom_id res chain seq x y z
N MET A 1 -0.21 5.86 11.81
CA MET A 1 0.27 5.83 10.41
C MET A 1 0.59 4.38 10.13
N PRO A 2 0.04 3.77 9.07
CA PRO A 2 0.27 2.38 8.76
C PRO A 2 1.74 2.17 8.39
N GLU A 3 2.23 0.98 8.72
CA GLU A 3 3.56 0.48 8.50
C GLU A 3 3.47 -0.76 7.59
N GLY A 4 4.59 -1.42 7.30
CA GLY A 4 4.61 -2.57 6.39
C GLY A 4 3.52 -3.62 6.64
N PRO A 5 3.30 -4.06 7.89
CA PRO A 5 2.29 -5.06 8.20
C PRO A 5 0.86 -4.66 7.82
N GLU A 6 0.46 -3.41 8.05
CA GLU A 6 -0.90 -2.95 7.71
C GLU A 6 -1.13 -2.92 6.19
N LEU A 7 -0.11 -2.55 5.40
CA LEU A 7 -0.21 -2.58 3.93
C LEU A 7 -0.28 -4.03 3.43
N PHE A 8 0.46 -4.94 4.05
CA PHE A 8 0.37 -6.36 3.75
C PHE A 8 -1.00 -6.95 4.07
N LEU A 9 -1.54 -6.68 5.27
CA LEU A 9 -2.89 -7.13 5.62
C LEU A 9 -3.96 -6.54 4.70
N ALA A 10 -3.80 -5.29 4.26
CA ALA A 10 -4.71 -4.68 3.30
C ALA A 10 -4.64 -5.35 1.91
N SER A 11 -3.45 -5.76 1.43
CA SER A 11 -3.32 -6.46 0.16
C SER A 11 -3.96 -7.86 0.23
N LEU A 12 -3.76 -8.58 1.34
CA LEU A 12 -4.45 -9.85 1.60
C LEU A 12 -5.97 -9.69 1.63
N PHE A 13 -6.45 -8.66 2.34
CA PHE A 13 -7.87 -8.36 2.40
C PHE A 13 -8.46 -8.13 1.00
N ILE A 14 -7.83 -7.27 0.21
CA ILE A 14 -8.27 -6.98 -1.17
C ILE A 14 -8.32 -8.27 -1.99
N ASN A 15 -7.25 -9.05 -2.00
CA ASN A 15 -7.22 -10.30 -2.75
C ASN A 15 -8.30 -11.29 -2.30
N THR A 16 -8.55 -11.38 -0.99
CA THR A 16 -9.58 -12.26 -0.42
C THR A 16 -10.97 -11.84 -0.85
N VAL A 17 -11.31 -10.55 -0.75
CA VAL A 17 -12.62 -10.08 -1.19
C VAL A 17 -12.75 -10.06 -2.71
N SER A 18 -11.67 -9.87 -3.46
CA SER A 18 -11.71 -9.92 -4.93
C SER A 18 -11.65 -11.34 -5.50
N GLN A 19 -11.36 -12.35 -4.66
CA GLN A 19 -11.31 -13.74 -5.09
C GLN A 19 -12.66 -14.17 -5.68
N ASN A 20 -12.62 -14.71 -6.90
CA ASN A 20 -13.80 -15.14 -7.68
C ASN A 20 -14.83 -14.04 -7.99
N ARG A 21 -14.51 -12.77 -7.72
CA ARG A 21 -15.35 -11.63 -8.10
C ARG A 21 -14.86 -11.01 -9.39
N ARG A 22 -15.78 -10.38 -10.11
CA ARG A 22 -15.46 -9.55 -11.26
C ARG A 22 -15.94 -8.13 -10.98
N TYR A 23 -15.21 -7.18 -11.53
CA TYR A 23 -15.52 -5.77 -11.48
C TYR A 23 -15.85 -5.31 -12.90
N GLY A 24 -16.55 -4.18 -13.03
CA GLY A 24 -16.94 -3.68 -14.34
C GLY A 24 -17.11 -2.16 -14.35
N GLY A 25 -17.11 -1.60 -15.56
CA GLY A 25 -17.22 -0.18 -15.80
C GLY A 25 -15.99 0.61 -15.37
N ARG A 26 -16.24 1.86 -14.96
CA ARG A 26 -15.19 2.84 -14.64
C ARG A 26 -14.74 2.78 -13.19
N VAL A 27 -13.47 3.10 -12.95
CA VAL A 27 -13.00 3.42 -11.59
C VAL A 27 -13.44 4.85 -11.24
N ILE A 28 -14.19 5.02 -10.15
CA ILE A 28 -14.79 6.31 -9.80
C ILE A 28 -13.98 7.00 -8.70
N LYS A 29 -13.40 8.16 -9.00
CA LYS A 29 -12.78 9.05 -8.04
C LYS A 29 -13.79 10.07 -7.49
N SER A 30 -13.72 10.39 -6.19
CA SER A 30 -14.50 11.50 -5.63
C SER A 30 -13.93 12.86 -6.05
N GLU A 31 -14.79 13.83 -6.37
CA GLU A 31 -14.40 15.21 -6.72
C GLU A 31 -13.58 15.90 -5.62
N ILE A 32 -13.86 15.60 -4.36
CA ILE A 32 -13.20 16.20 -3.18
C ILE A 32 -11.73 15.73 -3.04
N SER A 33 -11.34 14.65 -3.72
CA SER A 33 -9.96 14.16 -3.78
C SER A 33 -9.17 14.89 -4.86
N THR A 34 -8.96 16.19 -4.66
CA THR A 34 -8.32 17.08 -5.63
C THR A 34 -6.83 16.85 -5.81
N LYS A 35 -6.18 16.28 -4.79
CA LYS A 35 -4.72 16.15 -4.77
C LYS A 35 -4.22 14.83 -5.39
N ASN A 36 -5.11 13.91 -5.74
CA ASN A 36 -4.76 12.61 -6.33
C ASN A 36 -5.27 12.55 -7.78
N PRO A 37 -4.54 11.87 -8.68
CA PRO A 37 -4.86 11.83 -10.11
C PRO A 37 -6.16 11.05 -10.36
N ASP A 38 -6.79 11.35 -11.49
CA ASP A 38 -7.82 10.50 -12.07
C ASP A 38 -7.24 9.14 -12.48
N VAL A 39 -8.09 8.12 -12.48
CA VAL A 39 -7.75 6.77 -12.94
C VAL A 39 -8.53 6.52 -14.22
N GLU A 40 -7.86 6.68 -15.35
CA GLU A 40 -8.45 6.46 -16.67
C GLU A 40 -8.54 4.96 -16.98
N TRP A 41 -9.56 4.32 -16.39
CA TRP A 41 -9.87 2.92 -16.60
C TRP A 41 -11.36 2.72 -16.86
N GLU A 42 -11.65 1.97 -17.91
CA GLU A 42 -12.99 1.51 -18.28
C GLU A 42 -12.84 0.16 -19.00
N ALA A 43 -13.56 -0.84 -18.51
CA ALA A 43 -13.63 -2.17 -19.10
C ALA A 43 -14.98 -2.80 -18.75
N GLU A 44 -15.55 -3.61 -19.64
CA GLU A 44 -16.81 -4.32 -19.36
C GLU A 44 -16.65 -5.27 -18.18
N VAL A 45 -15.51 -5.97 -18.14
CA VAL A 45 -15.12 -6.89 -17.08
C VAL A 45 -13.64 -6.72 -16.78
N TYR A 46 -13.30 -6.71 -15.50
CA TYR A 46 -11.91 -6.78 -15.06
C TYR A 46 -11.78 -7.45 -13.69
N ARG A 47 -10.55 -7.86 -13.39
CA ARG A 47 -10.12 -8.45 -12.13
C ARG A 47 -9.28 -7.42 -11.36
N VAL A 48 -9.28 -7.56 -10.03
CA VAL A 48 -8.51 -6.71 -9.11
C VAL A 48 -7.57 -7.63 -8.33
N GLN A 49 -6.29 -7.30 -8.36
CA GLN A 49 -5.25 -7.96 -7.58
C GLN A 49 -4.47 -6.92 -6.79
N ALA A 50 -3.95 -7.29 -5.63
CA ALA A 50 -3.18 -6.40 -4.77
C ALA A 50 -1.90 -7.06 -4.28
N VAL A 51 -0.84 -6.28 -4.22
CA VAL A 51 0.44 -6.65 -3.60
C VAL A 51 0.95 -5.48 -2.75
N SER A 52 1.75 -5.74 -1.73
CA SER A 52 2.35 -4.71 -0.88
C SER A 52 3.87 -4.79 -0.91
N ARG A 53 4.52 -3.64 -0.76
CA ARG A 53 5.98 -3.55 -0.62
C ARG A 53 6.34 -2.39 0.30
N GLY A 54 6.78 -2.71 1.52
CA GLY A 54 7.02 -1.73 2.58
C GLY A 54 5.77 -0.91 2.86
N LYS A 55 5.85 0.43 2.79
CA LYS A 55 4.67 1.31 3.04
C LYS A 55 3.86 1.65 1.79
N GLU A 56 3.94 0.82 0.76
CA GLU A 56 3.19 0.98 -0.48
C GLU A 56 2.34 -0.27 -0.74
N LEU A 57 1.15 -0.07 -1.30
CA LEU A 57 0.27 -1.12 -1.79
C LEU A 57 -0.02 -0.85 -3.25
N LYS A 58 0.14 -1.83 -4.12
CA LYS A 58 -0.19 -1.73 -5.54
C LYS A 58 -1.44 -2.55 -5.83
N ILE A 59 -2.41 -1.93 -6.49
CA ILE A 59 -3.53 -2.63 -7.10
C ILE A 59 -3.27 -2.72 -8.59
N THR A 60 -3.45 -3.91 -9.14
CA THR A 60 -3.42 -4.18 -10.57
C THR A 60 -4.84 -4.50 -11.03
N LEU A 61 -5.32 -3.76 -12.03
CA LEU A 61 -6.54 -4.04 -12.76
C LEU A 61 -6.19 -4.84 -14.00
N CYS A 62 -6.82 -5.99 -14.21
CA CYS A 62 -6.61 -6.83 -15.40
C CYS A 62 -7.92 -6.95 -16.18
N GLU A 63 -7.97 -6.45 -17.41
CA GLU A 63 -9.15 -6.58 -18.27
C GLU A 63 -9.39 -8.05 -18.66
N GLY A 64 -10.64 -8.51 -18.58
CA GLY A 64 -11.00 -9.89 -18.94
C GLY A 64 -11.45 -10.77 -17.77
N GLN A 65 -12.02 -11.93 -18.13
CA GLN A 65 -12.58 -12.90 -17.16
C GLN A 65 -11.54 -13.87 -16.61
N GLU A 66 -10.56 -14.27 -17.42
CA GLU A 66 -9.52 -15.23 -17.08
C GLU A 66 -8.15 -14.58 -17.18
N GLU A 67 -7.06 -15.34 -17.02
CA GLU A 67 -5.70 -14.86 -17.27
C GLU A 67 -5.28 -15.27 -18.68
N HIS A 68 -5.23 -14.29 -19.58
CA HIS A 68 -4.70 -14.48 -20.92
C HIS A 68 -3.47 -13.61 -21.20
N LYS A 69 -2.55 -14.13 -22.02
CA LYS A 69 -1.40 -13.37 -22.50
C LYS A 69 -1.88 -12.19 -23.36
N GLY A 70 -1.49 -10.98 -22.98
CA GLY A 70 -1.78 -9.76 -23.73
C GLY A 70 -2.95 -8.94 -23.20
N GLU A 71 -3.52 -9.31 -22.04
CA GLU A 71 -4.55 -8.50 -21.37
C GLU A 71 -4.04 -7.10 -21.03
N LYS A 72 -4.91 -6.11 -21.24
CA LYS A 72 -4.65 -4.74 -20.79
C LYS A 72 -4.62 -4.74 -19.26
N THR A 73 -3.56 -4.19 -18.69
CA THR A 73 -3.42 -4.03 -17.25
C THR A 73 -3.20 -2.58 -16.87
N LEU A 74 -3.69 -2.18 -15.69
CA LEU A 74 -3.40 -0.87 -15.10
C LEU A 74 -2.99 -1.02 -13.64
N ASP A 75 -1.81 -0.50 -13.32
CA ASP A 75 -1.28 -0.49 -11.96
C ASP A 75 -1.53 0.85 -11.27
N ILE A 76 -1.94 0.77 -10.00
CA ILE A 76 -2.21 1.91 -9.13
C ILE A 76 -1.49 1.70 -7.81
N VAL A 77 -0.52 2.56 -7.49
CA VAL A 77 0.28 2.47 -6.27
C VAL A 77 -0.24 3.44 -5.22
N PHE A 78 -0.66 2.91 -4.07
CA PHE A 78 -1.22 3.61 -2.93
C PHE A 78 -0.22 3.77 -1.79
N ARG A 79 -0.30 4.93 -1.13
CA ARG A 79 0.26 5.21 0.20
C ARG A 79 -0.87 5.65 1.09
N PHE A 80 -1.10 4.97 2.21
CA PHE A 80 -2.32 5.18 3.00
C PHE A 80 -2.33 6.48 3.84
N GLY A 81 -1.21 7.18 3.97
CA GLY A 81 -1.15 8.37 4.82
C GLY A 81 -1.42 7.99 6.27
N MET A 82 -2.32 8.68 6.99
CA MET A 82 -2.60 8.33 8.39
C MET A 82 -3.90 7.55 8.62
N SER A 83 -4.84 7.61 7.68
CA SER A 83 -6.20 7.07 7.82
C SER A 83 -6.71 6.33 6.59
N GLY A 84 -5.87 6.21 5.55
CA GLY A 84 -6.19 5.43 4.38
C GLY A 84 -6.42 3.97 4.74
N SER A 85 -7.45 3.39 4.16
CA SER A 85 -7.82 1.99 4.32
C SER A 85 -8.63 1.54 3.12
N PHE A 86 -8.70 0.23 2.88
CA PHE A 86 -9.66 -0.34 1.95
C PHE A 86 -10.85 -0.91 2.70
N LYS A 87 -12.05 -0.67 2.17
CA LYS A 87 -13.30 -1.24 2.66
C LYS A 87 -14.06 -1.88 1.51
N PHE A 88 -14.74 -2.98 1.79
CA PHE A 88 -15.63 -3.66 0.87
C PHE A 88 -17.02 -3.65 1.47
N THR A 89 -17.94 -2.92 0.84
CA THR A 89 -19.30 -2.69 1.34
C THR A 89 -20.32 -2.92 0.24
N THR A 90 -21.60 -2.94 0.61
CA THR A 90 -22.68 -2.80 -0.38
C THR A 90 -22.65 -1.39 -0.98
N VAL A 91 -23.29 -1.20 -2.14
CA VAL A 91 -23.43 0.12 -2.77
C VAL A 91 -24.26 1.09 -1.90
N GLN A 92 -25.17 0.58 -1.08
CA GLN A 92 -26.01 1.39 -0.18
C GLN A 92 -25.23 1.92 1.04
N GLU A 93 -24.11 1.27 1.39
CA GLU A 93 -23.33 1.55 2.59
C GLU A 93 -21.96 2.16 2.28
N ILE A 94 -21.81 2.79 1.10
CA ILE A 94 -20.57 3.46 0.70
C ILE A 94 -20.14 4.48 1.77
N PRO A 95 -18.96 4.33 2.37
CA PRO A 95 -18.47 5.29 3.37
C PRO A 95 -18.34 6.70 2.78
N LYS A 96 -18.72 7.73 3.54
CA LYS A 96 -18.67 9.15 3.11
C LYS A 96 -17.32 9.60 2.54
N HIS A 97 -16.22 9.07 3.07
CA HIS A 97 -14.86 9.42 2.67
C HIS A 97 -14.23 8.43 1.68
N SER A 98 -15.07 7.79 0.85
CA SER A 98 -14.63 6.87 -0.22
C SER A 98 -14.15 7.66 -1.44
N HIS A 99 -12.84 7.75 -1.59
CA HIS A 99 -12.19 8.62 -2.56
C HIS A 99 -11.88 7.96 -3.89
N LEU A 100 -11.75 6.62 -3.91
CA LEU A 100 -11.61 5.82 -5.13
C LEU A 100 -12.45 4.55 -4.97
N ARG A 101 -13.24 4.19 -5.99
CA ARG A 101 -14.27 3.13 -5.91
C ARG A 101 -14.20 2.21 -7.12
N PHE A 102 -14.29 0.90 -6.85
CA PHE A 102 -14.32 -0.19 -7.83
C PHE A 102 -15.60 -1.01 -7.58
N PHE A 103 -16.48 -1.10 -8.57
CA PHE A 103 -17.79 -1.75 -8.43
C PHE A 103 -17.75 -3.18 -8.94
N THR A 104 -18.34 -4.12 -8.18
CA THR A 104 -18.47 -5.51 -8.64
C THR A 104 -19.50 -5.60 -9.76
N LEU A 105 -19.35 -6.62 -10.59
CA LEU A 105 -20.23 -6.93 -11.71
C LEU A 105 -20.95 -8.26 -11.45
N ASN A 106 -22.23 -8.34 -11.85
CA ASN A 106 -23.04 -9.55 -11.82
C ASN A 106 -23.17 -10.20 -10.43
N GLU A 107 -23.31 -9.38 -9.37
CA GLU A 107 -23.63 -9.86 -8.02
C GLU A 107 -25.09 -9.56 -7.68
N ASP A 108 -25.78 -10.50 -7.01
CA ASP A 108 -27.16 -10.31 -6.54
C ASP A 108 -27.29 -9.07 -5.65
N THR A 109 -26.26 -8.83 -4.82
CA THR A 109 -26.10 -7.60 -4.06
C THR A 109 -24.90 -6.84 -4.62
N PRO A 110 -25.09 -5.67 -5.25
CA PRO A 110 -24.00 -4.87 -5.76
C PRO A 110 -23.03 -4.45 -4.65
N MET A 111 -21.74 -4.74 -4.84
CA MET A 111 -20.68 -4.42 -3.88
C MET A 111 -19.68 -3.42 -4.46
N VAL A 112 -18.92 -2.80 -3.57
CA VAL A 112 -17.93 -1.78 -3.93
C VAL A 112 -16.70 -1.89 -3.04
N LEU A 113 -15.54 -2.01 -3.67
CA LEU A 113 -14.24 -1.85 -3.02
C LEU A 113 -13.90 -0.37 -3.04
N SER A 114 -13.63 0.21 -1.87
CA SER A 114 -13.40 1.65 -1.71
C SER A 114 -12.09 1.92 -0.99
N PHE A 115 -11.28 2.82 -1.54
CA PHE A 115 -10.21 3.48 -0.78
C PHE A 115 -10.83 4.61 0.05
N VAL A 116 -10.81 4.46 1.37
CA VAL A 116 -11.43 5.38 2.33
C VAL A 116 -10.33 6.14 3.07
N ASP A 117 -10.40 7.47 3.06
CA ASP A 117 -9.44 8.30 3.78
C ASP A 117 -10.02 9.64 4.24
N TYR A 118 -10.53 9.70 5.47
CA TYR A 118 -11.17 10.90 6.01
C TYR A 118 -10.23 12.10 6.18
N ARG A 119 -8.91 11.89 6.31
CA ARG A 119 -7.91 12.97 6.44
C ARG A 119 -7.33 13.41 5.11
N ARG A 120 -7.55 12.65 4.03
CA ARG A 120 -7.05 12.94 2.68
C ARG A 120 -5.51 13.11 2.61
N PHE A 121 -4.81 12.31 3.41
CA PHE A 121 -3.34 12.24 3.41
C PHE A 121 -2.82 11.08 2.57
N GLY A 122 -3.67 10.10 2.28
CA GLY A 122 -3.40 9.01 1.38
C GLY A 122 -3.26 9.49 -0.06
N ARG A 123 -2.30 8.87 -0.75
CA ARG A 123 -1.89 9.18 -2.12
C ARG A 123 -2.03 7.96 -2.99
N TRP A 124 -2.35 8.16 -4.27
CA TRP A 124 -2.15 7.14 -5.27
C TRP A 124 -1.58 7.73 -6.56
N GLU A 125 -0.90 6.89 -7.32
CA GLU A 125 -0.31 7.20 -8.62
C GLU A 125 -0.61 6.05 -9.58
N VAL A 126 -0.96 6.37 -10.82
CA VAL A 126 -1.14 5.37 -11.88
C VAL A 126 0.22 5.12 -12.53
N LYS A 127 0.87 4.02 -12.14
CA LYS A 127 2.21 3.62 -12.57
C LYS A 127 2.46 2.16 -12.25
N ASP A 128 3.33 1.54 -13.03
CA ASP A 128 3.74 0.13 -12.92
C ASP A 128 4.81 -0.13 -11.83
N THR A 129 5.51 0.93 -11.41
CA THR A 129 6.69 0.86 -10.54
C THR A 129 6.41 1.38 -9.13
N TRP A 130 7.11 0.82 -8.14
CA TRP A 130 7.14 1.30 -6.75
C TRP A 130 7.80 2.68 -6.64
N GLY A 131 7.72 3.33 -5.47
CA GLY A 131 8.44 4.57 -5.22
C GLY A 131 9.97 4.39 -5.43
N LEU A 132 10.56 5.17 -6.34
CA LEU A 132 12.01 5.14 -6.63
C LEU A 132 12.86 5.57 -5.42
N ASP A 133 12.26 6.29 -4.48
CA ASP A 133 12.85 6.73 -3.22
C ASP A 133 12.78 5.68 -2.11
N ARG A 134 12.33 4.45 -2.42
CA ARG A 134 12.06 3.38 -1.46
C ARG A 134 13.01 2.21 -1.61
N GLY A 135 13.61 1.82 -0.49
CA GLY A 135 14.46 0.62 -0.41
C GLY A 135 13.66 -0.68 -0.50
N PRO A 136 14.36 -1.83 -0.46
CA PRO A 136 13.74 -3.15 -0.39
C PRO A 136 12.88 -3.33 0.87
N ASP A 137 11.83 -4.13 0.76
CA ASP A 137 10.94 -4.49 1.86
C ASP A 137 11.64 -5.46 2.83
N PRO A 138 11.76 -5.14 4.13
CA PRO A 138 12.39 -6.02 5.11
C PRO A 138 11.61 -7.31 5.39
N MET A 139 10.31 -7.39 5.05
CA MET A 139 9.48 -8.59 5.23
C MET A 139 9.72 -9.63 4.13
N TRP A 140 9.82 -9.18 2.87
CA TRP A 140 9.82 -10.07 1.69
C TRP A 140 11.13 -10.04 0.89
N GLU A 141 11.95 -8.99 1.05
CA GLU A 141 13.22 -8.77 0.36
C GLU A 141 14.37 -8.64 1.36
N TYR A 142 14.37 -9.43 2.45
CA TYR A 142 15.28 -9.27 3.58
C TYR A 142 16.77 -9.18 3.20
N GLN A 143 17.24 -10.05 2.30
CA GLN A 143 18.66 -10.04 1.89
C GLN A 143 19.04 -8.75 1.16
N SER A 144 18.23 -8.33 0.19
CA SER A 144 18.41 -7.07 -0.53
C SER A 144 18.29 -5.87 0.40
N PHE A 145 17.35 -5.89 1.35
CA PHE A 145 17.22 -4.87 2.40
C PHE A 145 18.49 -4.77 3.24
N ARG A 146 18.99 -5.90 3.75
CA ARG A 146 20.20 -5.97 4.57
C ARG A 146 21.41 -5.47 3.80
N GLU A 147 21.62 -5.95 2.58
CA GLU A 147 22.72 -5.52 1.72
C GLU A 147 22.66 -4.02 1.44
N ASN A 148 21.48 -3.49 1.10
CA ASN A 148 21.27 -2.06 0.86
C ASN A 148 21.62 -1.20 2.09
N VAL A 149 21.32 -1.66 3.31
CA VAL A 149 21.73 -0.96 4.53
C VAL A 149 23.24 -1.05 4.73
N MET A 150 23.81 -2.27 4.72
CA MET A 150 25.21 -2.53 5.05
C MET A 150 26.19 -1.83 4.10
N THR A 151 25.86 -1.77 2.81
CA THR A 151 26.70 -1.13 1.78
C THR A 151 26.72 0.40 1.88
N HIS A 152 25.76 1.00 2.58
CA HIS A 152 25.58 2.45 2.66
C HIS A 152 25.79 3.04 4.07
N LEU A 153 26.27 2.24 5.04
CA LEU A 153 26.45 2.68 6.44
C LEU A 153 27.34 3.92 6.61
N ASN A 154 28.22 4.20 5.64
CA ASN A 154 29.09 5.37 5.62
C ASN A 154 28.40 6.66 5.13
N LEU A 155 27.12 6.59 4.70
CA LEU A 155 26.39 7.77 4.21
C LEU A 155 25.77 8.58 5.36
N ALA A 156 25.57 9.88 5.11
CA ALA A 156 25.03 10.83 6.10
C ALA A 156 23.67 10.44 6.71
N ALA A 157 22.89 9.60 6.03
CA ALA A 157 21.64 9.06 6.57
C ALA A 157 21.83 8.25 7.87
N PHE A 158 23.01 7.66 8.07
CA PHE A 158 23.37 6.83 9.22
C PHE A 158 24.22 7.57 10.26
N ASN A 159 24.53 8.86 10.03
CA ASN A 159 25.13 9.72 11.06
C ASN A 159 24.11 10.25 12.07
N LYS A 160 22.82 10.00 11.82
CA LYS A 160 21.70 10.36 12.70
C LYS A 160 21.50 9.32 13.80
N PRO A 161 20.81 9.66 14.91
CA PRO A 161 20.37 8.66 15.88
C PRO A 161 19.65 7.50 15.20
N ILE A 162 19.89 6.27 15.67
CA ILE A 162 19.35 5.05 15.03
C ILE A 162 17.83 5.09 14.89
N CYS A 163 17.13 5.66 15.87
CA CYS A 163 15.68 5.82 15.85
C CYS A 163 15.21 6.71 14.69
N GLU A 164 15.99 7.71 14.27
CA GLU A 164 15.71 8.52 13.08
C GLU A 164 16.09 7.81 11.79
N ALA A 165 17.27 7.16 11.76
CA ALA A 165 17.73 6.41 10.59
C ALA A 165 16.71 5.31 10.20
N MET A 166 16.12 4.63 11.17
CA MET A 166 15.09 3.60 10.97
C MET A 166 13.78 4.11 10.34
N LEU A 167 13.52 5.42 10.36
CA LEU A 167 12.36 6.00 9.65
C LEU A 167 12.66 6.32 8.19
N ASN A 168 13.92 6.28 7.77
CA ASN A 168 14.30 6.57 6.39
C ASN A 168 13.88 5.44 5.44
N GLN A 169 12.84 5.69 4.64
CA GLN A 169 12.23 4.70 3.77
C GLN A 169 13.11 4.28 2.57
N LYS A 170 14.20 5.00 2.29
CA LYS A 170 15.23 4.56 1.33
C LYS A 170 15.98 3.32 1.83
N TYR A 171 16.07 3.14 3.15
CA TYR A 171 16.80 2.04 3.76
C TYR A 171 15.88 1.08 4.50
N PHE A 172 14.87 1.58 5.23
CA PHE A 172 13.96 0.81 6.07
C PHE A 172 12.51 0.93 5.57
N ASN A 173 12.27 0.58 4.31
CA ASN A 173 10.95 0.70 3.67
C ASN A 173 9.93 -0.21 4.35
N GLY A 174 8.96 0.36 5.08
CA GLY A 174 8.00 -0.41 5.86
C GLY A 174 8.08 -0.12 7.36
N ILE A 175 9.26 0.26 7.88
CA ILE A 175 9.43 0.57 9.29
C ILE A 175 8.87 1.97 9.58
N GLY A 176 8.05 2.08 10.62
CA GLY A 176 7.57 3.34 11.15
C GLY A 176 7.80 3.48 12.64
N ASN A 177 6.90 4.22 13.28
CA ASN A 177 7.11 4.68 14.64
C ASN A 177 6.92 3.58 15.67
N TYR A 178 5.92 2.70 15.49
CA TYR A 178 5.74 1.60 16.44
C TYR A 178 6.78 0.50 16.20
N LEU A 179 7.08 0.14 14.95
CA LEU A 179 8.08 -0.90 14.68
C LEU A 179 9.47 -0.48 15.17
N ARG A 180 9.91 0.76 14.94
CA ARG A 180 11.23 1.19 15.43
C ARG A 180 11.32 1.10 16.96
N ALA A 181 10.26 1.49 17.67
CA ALA A 181 10.24 1.46 19.13
C ALA A 181 10.32 0.00 19.62
N GLU A 182 9.52 -0.88 19.04
CA GLU A 182 9.47 -2.31 19.35
C GLU A 182 10.75 -3.07 19.00
N ILE A 183 11.40 -2.70 17.89
CA ILE A 183 12.68 -3.29 17.48
C ILE A 183 13.79 -2.82 18.42
N LEU A 184 13.90 -1.51 18.68
CA LEU A 184 14.92 -0.97 19.57
C LEU A 184 14.76 -1.49 21.00
N TYR A 185 13.52 -1.58 21.50
CA TYR A 185 13.23 -2.17 22.80
C TYR A 185 13.75 -3.61 22.92
N ARG A 186 13.57 -4.44 21.87
CA ARG A 186 14.11 -5.81 21.85
C ARG A 186 15.64 -5.88 21.79
N GLN A 187 16.29 -4.91 21.14
CA GLN A 187 17.75 -4.83 21.05
C GLN A 187 18.38 -4.31 22.35
N VAL A 188 17.70 -3.39 23.04
CA VAL A 188 18.08 -2.85 24.36
C VAL A 188 17.56 -3.80 25.46
N SER A 189 17.99 -5.06 25.42
CA SER A 189 17.95 -5.89 26.62
C SER A 189 18.95 -5.34 27.66
N PRO A 190 18.73 -5.49 28.97
CA PRO A 190 19.35 -4.67 30.03
C PRO A 190 20.89 -4.67 30.10
N GLU A 191 21.55 -5.56 29.37
CA GLU A 191 23.00 -5.74 29.38
C GLU A 191 23.75 -4.80 28.41
N ARG A 192 23.06 -4.06 27.54
CA ARG A 192 23.71 -3.16 26.56
C ARG A 192 23.20 -1.72 26.64
N GLY A 193 23.85 -0.97 27.52
CA GLY A 193 24.25 0.43 27.30
C GLY A 193 23.17 1.45 26.92
N ARG A 194 22.80 2.28 27.90
CA ARG A 194 22.07 3.54 27.77
C ARG A 194 22.76 4.47 26.76
N ASP A 195 22.26 4.54 25.53
CA ASP A 195 22.41 5.66 24.57
C ASP A 195 21.43 5.45 23.40
N CYS A 196 20.15 5.32 23.71
CA CYS A 196 19.07 5.12 22.72
C CYS A 196 17.93 6.11 22.98
N CYS A 197 18.22 7.41 22.85
CA CYS A 197 17.29 8.51 22.52
C CYS A 197 18.04 9.82 22.59
#